data_AF-A0AAW9ITI8-F1
#
_entry.id   AF-A0AAW9ITI8-F1
#
_cell.length_a   1.000
_cell.length_b   1.000
_cell.length_c   1.000
_cell.angle_alpha   90.00
_cell.angle_beta   90.00
_cell.angle_gamma   90.00
#
_symmetry.space_group_name_H-M   'P 1'
#
loop_
_entity.id
_entity.type
_entity.pdbx_description
1 polymer ?
#
loop_
_entity_poly.entity_id
_entity_poly.type
_entity_poly.pdbx_seq_one_letter_code
_entity_poly.pdbx_strand_id
1 'polypeptide(L)'
;ALLAGMIIMIAFAMKEKPDPNAPKIDLAALFEERVKKIKKNLPLLALMGGLVSAATSLSLVAGDPISLNLLAEGKTTEAAMTAFARGIGFIPLVATTAISTGVYAPAGMTFVFVTGFLIGNPILSFVAWAVVMTLEILFLDVMAKMMDKFPGVRKCGDNIRTAMSKVLEVALLVGGAMAAQAMAPGFGLFVVVGLYVLNKTSKKPIVDMAVGPVGAITVG
;
A
#
# COMPACT_ATOMS: atom_id res chain seq x y z
N ALA A 1 -1.36 -13.07 -13.99
CA ALA A 1 -2.29 -11.94 -14.21
C ALA A 1 -1.82 -10.65 -13.53
N LEU A 2 -1.58 -10.64 -12.21
CA LEU A 2 -1.17 -9.47 -11.44
C LEU A 2 0.08 -8.75 -12.01
N LEU A 3 1.17 -9.48 -12.28
CA LEU A 3 2.40 -8.94 -12.89
C LEU A 3 2.15 -8.24 -14.24
N ALA A 4 1.35 -8.85 -15.11
CA ALA A 4 1.03 -8.27 -16.42
C ALA A 4 0.23 -6.96 -16.28
N GLY A 5 -0.71 -6.91 -15.33
CA GLY A 5 -1.46 -5.68 -15.00
C GLY A 5 -0.55 -4.55 -14.51
N MET A 6 0.43 -4.87 -13.65
CA MET A 6 1.39 -3.87 -13.15
C MET A 6 2.30 -3.34 -14.25
N ILE A 7 2.78 -4.21 -15.14
CA ILE A 7 3.62 -3.81 -16.28
C ILE A 7 2.85 -2.87 -17.22
N ILE A 8 1.60 -3.20 -17.53
CA ILE A 8 0.73 -2.35 -18.37
C ILE A 8 0.50 -1.00 -17.69
N MET A 9 0.18 -1.00 -16.40
CA MET A 9 -0.02 0.23 -15.62
C MET A 9 1.21 1.13 -15.67
N ILE A 10 2.41 0.58 -15.45
CA ILE A 10 3.67 1.33 -15.51
C ILE A 10 3.94 1.85 -16.93
N ALA A 11 3.71 1.02 -17.95
CA ALA A 11 3.90 1.43 -19.34
C ALA A 11 2.96 2.57 -19.77
N PHE A 12 1.71 2.57 -19.30
CA PHE A 12 0.76 3.67 -19.54
C PHE A 12 1.10 4.90 -18.71
N ALA A 13 1.47 4.75 -17.44
CA ALA A 13 1.87 5.85 -16.56
C ALA A 13 3.13 6.58 -17.08
N MET A 14 4.05 5.86 -17.72
CA MET A 14 5.24 6.45 -18.36
C MET A 14 4.95 7.13 -19.70
N LYS A 15 3.82 6.81 -20.36
CA LYS A 15 3.41 7.41 -21.65
C LYS A 15 2.65 8.73 -21.50
N GLU A 16 2.15 9.06 -20.31
CA GLU A 16 1.44 10.30 -20.07
C GLU A 16 2.43 11.48 -20.04
N LYS A 17 2.35 12.35 -21.06
CA LYS A 17 3.26 13.49 -21.23
C LYS A 17 2.97 14.57 -20.17
N PRO A 18 4.02 15.31 -19.74
CA PRO A 18 3.85 16.42 -18.82
C PRO A 18 2.99 17.53 -19.43
N ASP A 19 2.11 18.10 -18.61
CA ASP A 19 1.28 19.25 -18.95
C ASP A 19 2.19 20.48 -19.12
N PRO A 20 2.17 21.18 -20.27
CA PRO A 20 3.07 22.31 -20.54
C PRO A 20 2.92 23.50 -19.57
N ASN A 21 1.82 23.56 -18.80
CA ASN A 21 1.50 24.67 -17.90
C ASN A 21 1.68 24.37 -16.40
N ALA A 22 2.28 23.24 -16.03
CA ALA A 22 2.55 22.96 -14.62
C ALA A 22 3.61 23.92 -14.07
N PRO A 23 3.37 24.60 -12.91
CA PRO A 23 4.33 25.52 -12.35
C PRO A 23 5.63 24.78 -12.05
N LYS A 24 6.76 25.31 -12.55
CA LYS A 24 8.12 24.92 -12.16
C LYS A 24 8.35 25.35 -10.71
N ILE A 25 7.68 24.69 -9.78
CA ILE A 25 8.06 24.75 -8.37
C ILE A 25 9.36 23.95 -8.30
N ASP A 26 10.37 24.51 -7.64
CA ASP A 26 11.69 23.91 -7.41
C ASP A 26 11.56 22.74 -6.41
N LEU A 27 10.72 21.78 -6.79
CA LEU A 27 10.33 20.58 -6.08
C LEU A 27 11.55 19.69 -5.86
N ALA A 28 12.51 19.70 -6.80
CA ALA A 28 13.78 19.02 -6.68
C ALA A 28 14.55 19.41 -5.41
N ALA A 29 14.60 20.69 -5.05
CA ALA A 29 15.26 21.14 -3.82
C ALA A 29 14.50 20.70 -2.55
N LEU A 30 13.16 20.77 -2.57
CA LEU A 30 12.31 20.24 -1.50
C LEU A 30 12.47 18.72 -1.33
N PHE A 31 12.60 17.99 -2.44
CA PHE A 31 12.80 16.55 -2.47
C PHE A 31 14.18 16.19 -1.91
N GLU A 32 15.22 16.91 -2.29
CA GLU A 32 16.59 16.62 -1.85
C GLU A 32 16.77 16.81 -0.34
N GLU A 33 16.15 17.84 0.25
CA GLU A 33 16.22 18.06 1.70
C GLU A 33 15.47 16.98 2.49
N ARG A 34 14.31 16.55 1.98
CA ARG A 34 13.48 15.49 2.59
C ARG A 34 14.15 14.12 2.47
N VAL A 35 14.74 13.81 1.31
CA VAL A 35 15.50 12.57 1.11
C VAL A 35 16.78 12.56 1.95
N LYS A 36 17.47 13.70 2.13
CA LYS A 36 18.61 13.81 3.08
C LYS A 36 18.18 13.50 4.52
N LYS A 37 16.99 13.94 4.96
CA LYS A 37 16.43 13.58 6.28
C LYS A 37 16.16 12.07 6.40
N ILE A 38 15.63 11.44 5.34
CA ILE A 38 15.43 9.99 5.29
C ILE A 38 16.76 9.25 5.39
N LYS A 39 17.79 9.67 4.62
CA LYS A 39 19.14 9.08 4.67
C LYS A 39 19.79 9.19 6.05
N LYS A 40 19.59 10.29 6.77
CA LYS A 40 20.14 10.45 8.13
C LYS A 40 19.55 9.44 9.11
N ASN A 41 18.28 9.07 8.94
CA ASN A 41 17.58 8.10 9.79
C ASN A 41 17.61 6.67 9.23
N LEU A 42 18.43 6.42 8.20
CA LEU A 42 18.66 5.10 7.59
C LEU A 42 18.95 3.98 8.62
N PRO A 43 19.84 4.14 9.63
CA PRO A 43 20.13 3.05 10.56
C PRO A 43 18.91 2.64 11.39
N LEU A 44 18.06 3.60 11.77
CA LEU A 44 16.82 3.32 12.50
C LEU A 44 15.81 2.58 11.61
N LEU A 45 15.69 3.02 10.35
CA LEU A 45 14.81 2.41 9.35
C LEU A 45 15.25 0.99 8.98
N ALA A 46 16.56 0.76 8.82
CA ALA A 46 17.12 -0.55 8.56
C ALA A 46 16.90 -1.50 9.74
N LEU A 47 17.05 -1.02 10.98
CA LEU A 47 16.80 -1.82 12.18
C LEU A 47 15.32 -2.19 12.32
N MET A 48 14.41 -1.23 12.17
CA MET A 48 12.97 -1.50 12.25
C MET A 48 12.49 -2.43 11.13
N GLY A 49 12.88 -2.17 9.87
CA GLY A 49 12.49 -3.04 8.77
C GLY A 49 13.16 -4.42 8.85
N GLY A 50 14.35 -4.52 9.47
CA GLY A 50 15.03 -5.80 9.70
C GLY A 50 14.28 -6.65 10.71
N LEU A 51 13.75 -6.04 11.78
CA LEU A 51 12.85 -6.72 12.72
C LEU A 51 11.56 -7.19 12.03
N VAL A 52 11.00 -6.39 11.12
CA VAL A 52 9.81 -6.80 10.34
C VAL A 52 10.16 -7.95 9.39
N SER A 53 11.31 -7.91 8.72
CA SER A 53 11.78 -9.00 7.85
C SER A 53 12.00 -10.29 8.64
N ALA A 54 12.55 -10.20 9.85
CA ALA A 54 12.71 -11.33 10.77
C ALA A 54 11.35 -11.90 11.22
N ALA A 55 10.37 -11.04 11.51
CA ALA A 55 9.01 -11.48 11.86
C ALA A 55 8.30 -12.15 10.66
N THR A 56 8.53 -11.65 9.44
CA THR A 56 8.02 -12.27 8.21
C THR A 56 8.71 -13.59 7.89
N SER A 57 10.01 -13.73 8.17
CA SER A 57 10.78 -14.99 8.05
C SER A 57 10.24 -16.09 8.97
N LEU A 58 9.72 -15.71 10.14
CA LEU A 58 9.02 -16.61 11.07
C LEU A 58 7.54 -16.85 10.70
N SER A 59 7.08 -16.36 9.54
CA SER A 59 5.68 -16.40 9.10
C SER A 59 4.68 -15.75 10.05
N LEU A 60 5.13 -14.88 10.97
CA LEU A 60 4.26 -14.20 11.93
C LEU A 60 3.54 -13.00 11.31
N VAL A 61 4.13 -12.39 10.28
CA VAL A 61 3.63 -11.15 9.67
C VAL A 61 3.67 -11.27 8.15
N ALA A 62 2.50 -11.19 7.51
CA ALA A 62 2.40 -11.01 6.07
C ALA A 62 2.00 -9.56 5.75
N GLY A 63 2.64 -8.96 4.75
CA GLY A 63 2.39 -7.57 4.34
C GLY A 63 1.05 -7.36 3.63
N ASP A 64 0.43 -8.43 3.12
CA ASP A 64 -0.83 -8.35 2.42
C ASP A 64 -1.64 -9.65 2.48
N PRO A 65 -2.99 -9.57 2.34
CA PRO A 65 -3.85 -10.73 2.46
C PRO A 65 -3.62 -11.80 1.39
N ILE A 66 -3.04 -11.47 0.22
CA ILE A 66 -2.79 -12.46 -0.83
C ILE A 66 -1.56 -13.29 -0.44
N SER A 67 -0.45 -12.63 -0.10
CA SER A 67 0.73 -13.30 0.43
C SER A 67 0.47 -14.00 1.77
N LEU A 68 -0.45 -13.50 2.60
CA LEU A 68 -0.90 -14.18 3.83
C LEU A 68 -1.56 -15.53 3.51
N ASN A 69 -2.52 -15.56 2.58
CA ASN A 69 -3.20 -16.80 2.20
C ASN A 69 -2.22 -17.80 1.56
N LEU A 70 -1.32 -17.34 0.69
CA LEU A 70 -0.29 -18.19 0.08
C LEU A 70 0.72 -18.74 1.11
N LEU A 71 1.05 -17.95 2.13
CA LEU A 71 1.91 -18.39 3.23
C LEU A 71 1.19 -19.41 4.13
N ALA A 72 -0.12 -19.23 4.37
CA ALA A 72 -0.95 -20.19 5.08
C ALA A 72 -1.04 -21.54 4.33
N GLU A 73 -0.98 -21.51 3.01
CA GLU A 73 -0.87 -22.70 2.15
C GLU A 73 0.57 -23.28 2.07
N GLY A 74 1.55 -22.68 2.74
CA GLY A 74 2.95 -23.11 2.74
C GLY A 74 3.74 -22.74 1.46
N LYS A 75 3.17 -21.93 0.57
CA LYS A 75 3.77 -21.55 -0.71
C LYS A 75 4.59 -20.26 -0.61
N THR A 76 5.71 -20.34 0.10
CA THR A 76 6.61 -19.19 0.38
C THR A 76 7.12 -18.51 -0.89
N THR A 77 7.48 -19.27 -1.93
CA THR A 77 7.98 -18.70 -3.20
C THR A 77 6.90 -17.94 -3.98
N GLU A 78 5.67 -18.45 -4.01
CA GLU A 78 4.54 -17.76 -4.65
C GLU A 78 4.15 -16.51 -3.85
N ALA A 79 4.18 -16.58 -2.52
CA ALA A 79 3.98 -15.43 -1.64
C ALA A 79 5.05 -14.34 -1.85
N ALA A 80 6.32 -14.74 -2.03
CA ALA A 80 7.44 -13.83 -2.31
C ALA A 80 7.31 -13.17 -3.69
N MET A 81 6.97 -13.94 -4.75
CA MET A 81 6.74 -13.38 -6.08
C MET A 81 5.55 -12.43 -6.12
N THR A 82 4.49 -12.75 -5.38
CA THR A 82 3.31 -11.89 -5.26
C THR A 82 3.66 -10.59 -4.53
N ALA A 83 4.36 -10.67 -3.41
CA ALA A 83 4.83 -9.51 -2.66
C ALA A 83 5.79 -8.64 -3.50
N PHE A 84 6.63 -9.25 -4.33
CA PHE A 84 7.54 -8.54 -5.22
C PHE A 84 6.80 -7.77 -6.32
N ALA A 85 5.87 -8.44 -7.00
CA ALA A 85 5.03 -7.81 -8.02
C ALA A 85 4.22 -6.64 -7.44
N ARG A 86 3.71 -6.84 -6.23
CA ARG A 86 3.00 -5.83 -5.45
C ARG A 86 3.89 -4.65 -5.10
N GLY A 87 5.11 -4.91 -4.61
CA GLY A 87 6.07 -3.87 -4.24
C GLY A 87 6.39 -2.95 -5.39
N ILE A 88 6.70 -3.50 -6.57
CA ILE A 88 6.89 -2.72 -7.81
C ILE A 88 5.70 -1.80 -8.09
N GLY A 89 4.50 -2.32 -7.88
CA GLY A 89 3.26 -1.59 -8.10
C GLY A 89 3.00 -0.42 -7.16
N PHE A 90 3.43 -0.54 -5.92
CA PHE A 90 3.26 0.50 -4.91
C PHE A 90 4.42 1.48 -4.84
N ILE A 91 5.50 1.28 -5.61
CA ILE A 91 6.63 2.21 -5.72
C ILE A 91 6.16 3.66 -5.92
N PRO A 92 5.26 3.98 -6.88
CA PRO A 92 4.85 5.36 -7.09
C PRO A 92 4.11 5.94 -5.88
N LEU A 93 3.27 5.15 -5.22
CA LEU A 93 2.52 5.56 -4.03
C LEU A 93 3.45 5.82 -2.84
N VAL A 94 4.40 4.92 -2.58
CA VAL A 94 5.36 5.07 -1.49
C VAL A 94 6.27 6.27 -1.75
N ALA A 95 6.75 6.42 -2.99
CA ALA A 95 7.58 7.54 -3.40
C ALA A 95 6.84 8.87 -3.27
N THR A 96 5.59 9.04 -3.75
CA THR A 96 4.84 10.30 -3.59
C THR A 96 4.62 10.64 -2.12
N THR A 97 4.37 9.64 -1.28
CA THR A 97 4.13 9.83 0.15
C THR A 97 5.43 10.21 0.87
N ALA A 98 6.52 9.50 0.62
CA ALA A 98 7.83 9.79 1.21
C ALA A 98 8.35 11.18 0.82
N ILE A 99 8.12 11.55 -0.44
CA ILE A 99 8.47 12.86 -0.97
C ILE A 99 7.65 13.98 -0.32
N SER A 100 6.33 13.82 -0.22
CA SER A 100 5.43 14.85 0.31
C SER A 100 5.54 15.03 1.82
N THR A 101 5.75 13.94 2.56
CA THR A 101 5.81 13.96 4.03
C THR A 101 7.23 14.05 4.58
N GLY A 102 8.24 13.63 3.82
CA GLY A 102 9.61 13.47 4.28
C GLY A 102 9.82 12.29 5.23
N VAL A 103 8.85 11.38 5.34
CA VAL A 103 8.92 10.19 6.19
C VAL A 103 8.88 8.95 5.31
N TYR A 104 9.84 8.05 5.51
CA TYR A 104 9.88 6.76 4.83
C TYR A 104 9.36 5.65 5.74
N ALA A 105 8.56 4.73 5.18
CA ALA A 105 7.99 3.64 5.97
C ALA A 105 9.08 2.63 6.39
N PRO A 106 8.99 2.03 7.60
CA PRO A 106 9.88 0.95 8.02
C PRO A 106 9.82 -0.28 7.10
N ALA A 107 8.66 -0.49 6.45
CA ALA A 107 8.43 -1.54 5.46
C ALA A 107 9.04 -1.23 4.07
N GLY A 108 9.64 -0.04 3.88
CA GLY A 108 10.19 0.42 2.62
C GLY A 108 9.20 0.40 1.46
N MET A 109 9.68 0.06 0.26
CA MET A 109 8.85 -0.24 -0.91
C MET A 109 8.22 -1.65 -0.85
N THR A 110 7.99 -2.19 0.36
CA THR A 110 7.46 -3.53 0.66
C THR A 110 8.37 -4.71 0.27
N PHE A 111 9.60 -4.46 -0.18
CA PHE A 111 10.61 -5.51 -0.42
C PHE A 111 11.10 -6.18 0.88
N VAL A 112 10.74 -5.64 2.07
CA VAL A 112 10.89 -6.31 3.38
C VAL A 112 10.27 -7.70 3.36
N PHE A 113 9.07 -7.81 2.78
CA PHE A 113 8.33 -9.06 2.78
C PHE A 113 8.95 -10.07 1.81
N VAL A 114 9.52 -9.60 0.69
CA VAL A 114 10.21 -10.45 -0.27
C VAL A 114 11.47 -11.05 0.36
N THR A 115 12.30 -10.23 1.02
CA THR A 115 13.50 -10.71 1.72
C THR A 115 13.16 -11.62 2.90
N GLY A 116 12.08 -11.32 3.63
CA GLY A 116 11.58 -12.15 4.72
C GLY A 116 11.07 -13.52 4.25
N PHE A 117 10.30 -13.58 3.17
CA PHE A 117 9.77 -14.86 2.64
C PHE A 117 10.83 -15.73 1.96
N LEU A 118 11.87 -15.12 1.35
CA LEU A 118 12.92 -15.88 0.66
C LEU A 118 13.93 -16.51 1.62
N ILE A 119 14.11 -15.92 2.80
CA ILE A 119 15.15 -16.30 3.76
C ILE A 119 14.47 -16.82 5.01
N GLY A 120 14.48 -18.14 5.21
CA GLY A 120 13.90 -18.81 6.40
C GLY A 120 14.73 -18.67 7.69
N ASN A 121 15.80 -17.86 7.68
CA ASN A 121 16.64 -17.61 8.85
C ASN A 121 16.56 -16.13 9.28
N PRO A 122 16.00 -15.82 10.47
CA PRO A 122 15.73 -14.45 10.93
C PRO A 122 16.94 -13.50 10.91
N ILE A 123 18.14 -14.03 11.20
CA ILE A 123 19.36 -13.22 11.27
C ILE A 123 19.84 -12.85 9.86
N LEU A 124 19.74 -13.79 8.91
CA LEU A 124 20.09 -13.53 7.51
C LEU A 124 19.06 -12.61 6.84
N SER A 125 17.78 -12.73 7.17
CA SER A 125 16.72 -11.83 6.67
C SER A 125 16.94 -10.39 7.14
N PHE A 126 17.39 -10.21 8.39
CA PHE A 126 17.74 -8.90 8.93
C PHE A 126 18.87 -8.22 8.13
N VAL A 127 19.96 -8.95 7.85
CA VAL A 127 21.10 -8.42 7.11
C VAL A 127 20.75 -8.19 5.64
N ALA A 128 20.04 -9.13 5.01
CA ALA A 128 19.57 -8.99 3.63
C ALA A 128 18.65 -7.77 3.48
N TRP A 129 17.76 -7.55 4.45
CA TRP A 129 16.92 -6.35 4.47
C TRP A 129 17.73 -5.07 4.63
N ALA A 130 18.71 -5.03 5.54
CA ALA A 130 19.52 -3.82 5.74
C ALA A 130 20.24 -3.39 4.44
N VAL A 131 20.69 -4.35 3.64
CA VAL A 131 21.28 -4.10 2.30
C VAL A 131 20.22 -3.57 1.33
N VAL A 132 19.04 -4.21 1.26
CA VAL A 132 17.96 -3.79 0.36
C VAL A 132 17.46 -2.39 0.72
N MET A 133 17.27 -2.07 2.00
CA MET A 133 16.85 -0.76 2.47
C MET A 133 17.83 0.35 2.07
N THR A 134 19.13 0.05 2.16
CA THR A 134 20.18 0.99 1.74
C THR A 134 20.11 1.24 0.23
N LEU A 135 19.89 0.19 -0.57
CA LEU A 135 19.70 0.31 -2.01
C LEU A 135 18.42 1.07 -2.37
N GLU A 136 17.29 0.81 -1.70
CA GLU A 136 16.03 1.52 -1.91
C GLU A 136 16.18 3.03 -1.68
N ILE A 137 16.86 3.42 -0.60
CA ILE A 137 17.05 4.83 -0.23
C ILE A 137 18.00 5.55 -1.18
N LEU A 138 18.95 4.86 -1.79
CA LEU A 138 19.73 5.42 -2.90
C LEU A 138 18.88 5.55 -4.18
N PHE A 139 17.99 4.60 -4.43
CA PHE A 139 17.09 4.62 -5.58
C PHE A 139 16.01 5.71 -5.48
N LEU A 140 15.64 6.12 -4.27
CA LEU A 140 14.67 7.18 -3.99
C LEU A 140 15.03 8.52 -4.68
N ASP A 141 16.31 8.89 -4.76
CA ASP A 141 16.73 10.11 -5.47
C ASP A 141 16.45 10.02 -6.97
N VAL A 142 16.70 8.85 -7.55
CA VAL A 142 16.45 8.57 -8.97
C VAL A 142 14.95 8.58 -9.24
N MET A 143 14.16 8.00 -8.33
CA MET A 143 12.71 7.96 -8.42
C MET A 143 12.10 9.36 -8.31
N ALA A 144 12.60 10.22 -7.41
CA ALA A 144 12.16 11.60 -7.30
C ALA A 144 12.39 12.38 -8.60
N LYS A 145 13.58 12.23 -9.22
CA LYS A 145 13.88 12.82 -10.54
C LYS A 145 13.00 12.24 -11.65
N MET A 146 12.69 10.95 -11.60
CA MET A 146 11.83 10.29 -12.57
C MET A 146 10.39 10.79 -12.48
N MET A 147 9.87 11.01 -11.27
CA MET A 147 8.52 11.51 -11.06
C MET A 147 8.36 12.99 -11.44
N ASP A 148 9.42 13.78 -11.33
CA ASP A 148 9.46 15.16 -11.84
C ASP A 148 9.38 15.18 -13.38
N LYS A 149 10.05 14.22 -14.04
CA LYS A 149 10.01 14.07 -15.51
C LYS A 149 8.71 13.42 -16.02
N PHE A 150 8.08 12.57 -15.23
CA PHE A 150 6.89 11.80 -15.60
C PHE A 150 5.75 11.99 -14.57
N PRO A 151 4.94 13.05 -14.68
CA PRO A 151 3.83 13.31 -13.75
C PRO A 151 2.75 12.21 -13.79
N GLY A 152 2.67 11.41 -14.86
CA GLY A 152 1.80 10.24 -14.96
C GLY A 152 2.10 9.17 -13.88
N VAL A 153 3.36 9.00 -13.49
CA VAL A 153 3.75 8.07 -12.41
C VAL A 153 3.22 8.56 -11.06
N ARG A 154 3.22 9.87 -10.82
CA ARG A 154 2.64 10.47 -9.62
C ARG A 154 1.12 10.29 -9.57
N LYS A 155 0.41 10.59 -10.67
CA LYS A 155 -1.04 10.38 -10.79
C LYS A 155 -1.42 8.92 -10.56
N CYS A 156 -0.61 7.99 -11.05
CA CYS A 156 -0.79 6.56 -10.81
C CYS A 156 -0.80 6.23 -9.32
N GLY A 157 0.14 6.80 -8.54
CA GLY A 157 0.16 6.63 -7.08
C GLY A 157 -1.11 7.13 -6.41
N ASP A 158 -1.61 8.32 -6.78
CA ASP A 158 -2.84 8.87 -6.21
C ASP A 158 -4.09 8.07 -6.61
N ASN A 159 -4.13 7.55 -7.84
CA ASN A 159 -5.18 6.63 -8.29
C ASN A 159 -5.15 5.30 -7.53
N ILE A 160 -3.97 4.74 -7.25
CA ILE A 160 -3.83 3.54 -6.42
C ILE A 160 -4.38 3.82 -5.01
N ARG A 161 -4.04 4.97 -4.40
CA ARG A 161 -4.57 5.35 -3.07
C ARG A 161 -6.10 5.43 -3.05
N THR A 162 -6.66 6.07 -4.08
CA THR A 162 -8.12 6.22 -4.23
C THR A 162 -8.79 4.87 -4.43
N ALA A 163 -8.22 4.02 -5.28
CA ALA A 163 -8.73 2.67 -5.54
C ALA A 163 -8.70 1.81 -4.27
N MET A 164 -7.63 1.86 -3.48
CA MET A 164 -7.57 1.14 -2.20
C MET A 164 -8.69 1.55 -1.25
N SER A 165 -8.95 2.85 -1.13
CA SER A 165 -10.02 3.36 -0.26
C SER A 165 -11.40 2.90 -0.72
N LYS A 166 -11.68 2.98 -2.04
CA LYS A 166 -12.95 2.53 -2.62
C LYS A 166 -13.17 1.03 -2.53
N VAL A 167 -12.12 0.22 -2.77
CA VAL A 167 -12.23 -1.25 -2.67
C VAL A 167 -12.57 -1.64 -1.24
N LEU A 168 -11.94 -1.01 -0.24
CA LEU A 168 -12.25 -1.25 1.16
C LEU A 168 -13.66 -0.80 1.55
N GLU A 169 -14.12 0.35 1.05
CA GLU A 169 -15.50 0.82 1.24
C GLU A 169 -16.52 -0.21 0.74
N VAL A 170 -16.35 -0.68 -0.50
CA VAL A 170 -17.26 -1.68 -1.09
C VAL A 170 -17.16 -3.02 -0.36
N ALA A 171 -15.93 -3.47 -0.03
CA ALA A 171 -15.73 -4.74 0.67
C ALA A 171 -16.37 -4.75 2.07
N LEU A 172 -16.22 -3.66 2.84
CA LEU A 172 -16.81 -3.53 4.16
C LEU A 172 -18.33 -3.36 4.11
N LEU A 173 -18.86 -2.67 3.09
CA LEU A 173 -20.29 -2.53 2.90
C LEU A 173 -20.96 -3.85 2.54
N VAL A 174 -20.42 -4.58 1.56
CA VAL A 174 -20.96 -5.89 1.16
C VAL A 174 -20.76 -6.92 2.26
N GLY A 175 -19.58 -6.95 2.90
CA GLY A 175 -19.31 -7.82 4.05
C GLY A 175 -20.24 -7.55 5.23
N GLY A 176 -20.46 -6.28 5.57
CA GLY A 176 -21.41 -5.86 6.60
C GLY A 176 -22.85 -6.23 6.26
N ALA A 177 -23.26 -6.06 5.00
CA ALA A 177 -24.58 -6.48 4.53
C ALA A 177 -24.80 -8.00 4.63
N MET A 178 -23.78 -8.80 4.27
CA MET A 178 -23.81 -10.26 4.43
C MET A 178 -23.85 -10.68 5.90
N ALA A 179 -23.08 -10.01 6.77
CA ALA A 179 -23.08 -10.26 8.20
C ALA A 179 -24.44 -9.93 8.84
N ALA A 180 -25.04 -8.79 8.49
CA ALA A 180 -26.36 -8.40 8.95
C ALA A 180 -27.45 -9.39 8.47
N GLN A 181 -27.34 -9.87 7.23
CA GLN A 181 -28.23 -10.91 6.70
C GLN A 181 -28.10 -12.23 7.45
N ALA A 182 -26.90 -12.59 7.91
CA ALA A 182 -26.69 -13.78 8.74
C ALA A 182 -27.27 -13.62 10.16
N MET A 183 -27.30 -12.40 10.70
CA MET A 183 -27.86 -12.10 12.03
C MET A 183 -29.39 -12.00 12.03
N ALA A 184 -29.99 -11.30 11.05
CA ALA A 184 -31.43 -11.19 10.89
C ALA A 184 -31.83 -11.51 9.43
N PRO A 185 -32.20 -12.76 9.12
CA PRO A 185 -32.51 -13.17 7.75
C PRO A 185 -33.69 -12.36 7.18
N GLY A 186 -33.44 -11.61 6.11
CA GLY A 186 -34.46 -10.85 5.38
C GLY A 186 -34.65 -9.41 5.83
N PHE A 187 -34.28 -9.04 7.06
CA PHE A 187 -34.35 -7.64 7.55
C PHE A 187 -32.97 -6.97 7.59
N GLY A 188 -31.90 -7.74 7.82
CA GLY A 188 -30.55 -7.21 7.99
C GLY A 188 -30.00 -6.48 6.76
N LEU A 189 -30.25 -7.01 5.55
CA LEU A 189 -29.83 -6.34 4.32
C LEU A 189 -30.50 -4.97 4.14
N PHE A 190 -31.80 -4.88 4.45
CA PHE A 190 -32.57 -3.64 4.33
C PHE A 190 -32.11 -2.57 5.32
N VAL A 191 -31.73 -2.97 6.54
CA VAL A 191 -31.20 -2.04 7.56
C VAL A 191 -29.85 -1.47 7.13
N VAL A 192 -28.94 -2.31 6.61
CA VAL A 192 -27.61 -1.85 6.15
C VAL A 192 -27.72 -0.93 4.93
N VAL A 193 -28.55 -1.28 3.95
CA VAL A 193 -28.78 -0.43 2.76
C VAL A 193 -29.52 0.86 3.14
N GLY A 194 -30.48 0.79 4.07
CA GLY A 194 -31.18 1.95 4.61
C GLY A 194 -30.23 2.91 5.34
N LEU A 195 -29.34 2.39 6.18
CA LEU A 195 -28.28 3.16 6.84
C LEU A 195 -27.30 3.78 5.83
N TYR A 196 -26.96 3.08 4.74
CA TYR A 196 -26.13 3.63 3.68
C TYR A 196 -26.78 4.80 2.94
N VAL A 197 -28.04 4.65 2.54
CA VAL A 197 -28.79 5.74 1.87
C VAL A 197 -29.02 6.92 2.83
N LEU A 198 -29.31 6.63 4.10
CA LEU A 198 -29.46 7.65 5.13
C LEU A 198 -28.13 8.39 5.38
N ASN A 199 -27.00 7.68 5.42
CA ASN A 199 -25.67 8.27 5.57
C ASN A 199 -25.33 9.22 4.42
N LYS A 200 -25.61 8.80 3.18
CA LYS A 200 -25.42 9.62 1.96
C LYS A 200 -26.31 10.86 1.91
N THR A 201 -27.50 10.79 2.51
CA THR A 201 -28.50 11.87 2.50
C THR A 201 -28.39 12.77 3.76
N SER A 202 -27.57 12.39 4.74
CA SER A 202 -27.43 13.10 6.01
C SER A 202 -26.46 14.28 5.94
N LYS A 203 -26.76 15.33 6.71
CA LYS A 203 -25.91 16.53 6.83
C LYS A 203 -24.58 16.29 7.56
N LYS A 204 -24.42 15.14 8.22
CA LYS A 204 -23.18 14.68 8.88
C LYS A 204 -22.91 13.22 8.48
N PRO A 205 -22.31 12.98 7.30
CA PRO A 205 -22.00 11.63 6.88
C PRO A 205 -20.89 11.03 7.76
N ILE A 206 -21.11 9.82 8.20
CA ILE A 206 -20.08 8.93 8.75
C ILE A 206 -19.19 8.48 7.57
N VAL A 207 -17.92 8.16 7.84
CA VAL A 207 -17.01 7.58 6.84
C VAL A 207 -17.69 6.37 6.18
N ASP A 208 -17.81 6.36 4.85
CA ASP A 208 -18.57 5.34 4.12
C ASP A 208 -18.11 3.90 4.43
N MET A 209 -16.82 3.73 4.78
CA MET A 209 -16.24 2.47 5.24
C MET A 209 -16.84 1.93 6.56
N ALA A 210 -17.38 2.78 7.42
CA ALA A 210 -17.93 2.40 8.71
C ALA A 210 -19.42 2.03 8.64
N VAL A 211 -20.11 2.35 7.55
CA VAL A 211 -21.56 2.13 7.43
C VAL A 211 -21.92 0.64 7.40
N GLY A 212 -21.11 -0.18 6.73
CA GLY A 212 -21.28 -1.63 6.70
C GLY A 212 -21.20 -2.25 8.10
N PRO A 213 -20.09 -2.08 8.84
CA PRO A 213 -19.95 -2.59 10.21
C PRO A 213 -20.98 -2.03 11.19
N VAL A 214 -21.28 -0.72 11.14
CA VAL A 214 -22.29 -0.10 12.01
C VAL A 214 -23.67 -0.69 11.73
N GLY A 215 -24.01 -0.86 10.45
CA GLY A 215 -25.26 -1.50 10.03
C GLY A 215 -25.40 -2.93 10.55
N ALA A 216 -24.33 -3.72 10.49
CA ALA A 216 -24.31 -5.07 11.06
C ALA A 216 -24.54 -5.07 12.59
N ILE A 217 -23.86 -4.19 13.33
CA ILE A 217 -24.02 -4.06 14.80
C ILE A 217 -25.43 -3.60 15.18
N THR A 218 -26.08 -2.72 14.41
CA THR A 218 -27.47 -2.32 14.69
C THR A 218 -28.48 -3.45 14.52
N VAL A 219 -28.14 -4.49 13.76
CA VAL A 219 -29.00 -5.64 13.49
C VAL A 219 -28.75 -6.77 14.49
N GLY A 220 -27.59 -6.82 15.13
CA GLY A 220 -27.20 -7.84 16.13
C GLY A 220 -26.08 -7.41 17.05
#